data_AF-A0A948ZKV7-F1
#
_entry.id   AF-A0A948ZKV7-F1
#
_cell.length_a   1.000
_cell.length_b   1.000
_cell.length_c   1.000
_cell.angle_alpha   90.00
_cell.angle_beta   90.00
_cell.angle_gamma   90.00
#
_symmetry.space_group_name_H-M   'P 1'
#
loop_
_entity.id
_entity.type
_entity.pdbx_description
1 polymer ?
#
loop_
_entity_poly.entity_id
_entity_poly.type
_entity_poly.pdbx_seq_one_letter_code
_entity_poly.pdbx_strand_id
1 'polypeptide(L)'
;MKPKQDAWSIVLVGCWNRMIFMPTWVSEHLFGVSKIQKLVPIMPIAPLIYRTDELALFVEDEKLIVQARKPTIECIQKMEHMAVTALDKLPITPVSAVGVNFGFVEATPSEQLLKLFNFGDDADIGLSRWDIGTRTLARQLTRDKKVLNLKLSFDSKEVEIHANFHNDVASASEASSAINNNVVVYHQECKELLAEVYALRIEEDEKP
;
A
#
# COMPACT_ATOMS: atom_id res chain seq x y z
N MET A 1 -0.07 17.78 1.25
CA MET A 1 -0.37 16.45 0.67
C MET A 1 -1.42 15.74 1.49
N LYS A 2 -2.29 14.98 0.83
CA LYS A 2 -3.36 14.19 1.47
C LYS A 2 -3.14 12.70 1.24
N PRO A 3 -3.50 11.83 2.18
CA PRO A 3 -3.55 10.40 1.92
C PRO A 3 -4.52 10.06 0.78
N LYS A 4 -4.11 9.13 -0.09
CA LYS A 4 -4.96 8.63 -1.18
C LYS A 4 -5.86 7.53 -0.65
N GLN A 5 -7.17 7.68 -0.85
CA GLN A 5 -8.15 6.66 -0.45
C GLN A 5 -7.83 5.31 -1.09
N ASP A 6 -8.02 4.21 -0.35
CA ASP A 6 -7.76 2.83 -0.77
C ASP A 6 -6.31 2.56 -1.23
N ALA A 7 -5.36 3.47 -1.02
CA ALA A 7 -3.95 3.27 -1.42
C ALA A 7 -3.08 2.68 -0.31
N TRP A 8 -3.62 2.50 0.89
CA TRP A 8 -2.91 1.97 2.05
C TRP A 8 -3.21 0.48 2.19
N SER A 9 -2.17 -0.36 2.11
CA SER A 9 -2.36 -1.81 2.15
C SER A 9 -1.15 -2.57 2.65
N ILE A 10 -1.39 -3.79 3.12
CA ILE A 10 -0.39 -4.83 3.35
C ILE A 10 -0.63 -5.93 2.33
N VAL A 11 0.41 -6.32 1.62
CA VAL A 11 0.39 -7.36 0.59
C VAL A 11 1.28 -8.51 1.06
N LEU A 12 0.71 -9.70 1.20
CA LEU A 12 1.42 -10.92 1.55
C LEU A 12 1.54 -11.79 0.29
N VAL A 13 2.72 -11.85 -0.33
CA VAL A 13 2.95 -12.63 -1.55
C VAL A 13 3.26 -14.07 -1.16
N GLY A 14 2.49 -15.02 -1.68
CA GLY A 14 2.56 -16.42 -1.26
C GLY A 14 1.57 -17.32 -1.99
N CYS A 15 1.42 -18.56 -1.55
CA CYS A 15 0.51 -19.52 -2.17
C CYS A 15 -0.76 -19.71 -1.32
N TRP A 16 -1.78 -18.90 -1.56
CA TRP A 16 -2.97 -18.83 -0.71
C TRP A 16 -4.09 -19.73 -1.22
N ASN A 17 -4.52 -20.69 -0.40
CA ASN A 17 -5.68 -21.51 -0.72
C ASN A 17 -6.98 -20.74 -0.46
N ARG A 18 -7.58 -20.21 -1.53
CA ARG A 18 -8.84 -19.45 -1.50
C ARG A 18 -10.00 -20.18 -0.83
N MET A 19 -10.01 -21.52 -0.85
CA MET A 19 -11.08 -22.33 -0.21
C MET A 19 -11.09 -22.24 1.31
N ILE A 20 -9.98 -21.82 1.93
CA ILE A 20 -9.91 -21.56 3.38
C ILE A 20 -10.71 -20.30 3.74
N PHE A 21 -10.74 -19.31 2.84
CA PHE A 21 -11.34 -18.01 3.07
C PHE A 21 -12.85 -18.04 2.81
N MET A 22 -13.55 -18.95 3.50
CA MET A 22 -15.01 -18.97 3.54
C MET A 22 -15.53 -17.79 4.36
N PRO A 23 -16.73 -17.25 4.05
CA PRO A 23 -17.23 -16.04 4.70
C PRO A 23 -17.26 -16.11 6.23
N THR A 24 -17.66 -17.25 6.79
CA THR A 24 -17.68 -17.49 8.24
C THR A 24 -16.28 -17.44 8.84
N TRP A 25 -15.33 -18.16 8.24
CA TRP A 25 -13.93 -18.18 8.66
C TRP A 25 -13.30 -16.79 8.64
N VAL A 26 -13.52 -16.03 7.57
CA VAL A 26 -13.01 -14.66 7.41
C VAL A 26 -13.63 -13.71 8.44
N SER A 27 -14.94 -13.80 8.66
CA SER A 27 -15.65 -12.96 9.62
C SER A 27 -15.17 -13.20 11.05
N GLU A 28 -15.00 -14.47 11.43
CA GLU A 28 -14.62 -14.90 12.78
C GLU A 28 -13.14 -14.65 13.07
N HIS A 29 -12.24 -15.02 12.15
CA HIS A 29 -10.82 -15.03 12.44
C HIS A 29 -10.07 -13.78 11.96
N LEU A 30 -10.53 -13.10 10.91
CA LEU A 30 -9.81 -11.97 10.33
C LEU A 30 -10.43 -10.63 10.66
N PHE A 31 -11.75 -10.49 10.52
CA PHE A 31 -12.43 -9.22 10.80
C PHE A 31 -12.89 -9.08 12.26
N GLY A 32 -13.14 -10.19 12.96
CA GLY A 32 -13.65 -10.16 14.34
C GLY A 32 -15.05 -9.53 14.47
N VAL A 33 -15.85 -9.56 13.40
CA VAL A 33 -17.22 -9.00 13.38
C VAL A 33 -18.20 -10.04 12.88
N SER A 34 -19.49 -9.87 13.19
CA SER A 34 -20.55 -10.79 12.77
C SER A 34 -21.09 -10.54 11.35
N LYS A 35 -20.79 -9.37 10.77
CA LYS A 35 -21.28 -8.95 9.45
C LYS A 35 -20.15 -8.37 8.61
N ILE A 36 -19.84 -9.06 7.51
CA ILE A 36 -18.94 -8.59 6.46
C ILE A 36 -19.68 -8.57 5.12
N GLN A 37 -19.33 -7.63 4.24
CA GLN A 37 -19.79 -7.67 2.87
C GLN A 37 -18.87 -8.58 2.06
N LYS A 38 -19.45 -9.52 1.30
CA LYS A 38 -18.73 -10.30 0.30
C LYS A 38 -19.10 -9.78 -1.08
N LEU A 39 -18.11 -9.40 -1.88
CA LEU A 39 -18.33 -9.16 -3.31
C LEU A 39 -18.18 -10.50 -4.02
N VAL A 40 -19.20 -10.88 -4.78
CA VAL A 40 -19.22 -12.13 -5.53
C VAL A 40 -18.70 -11.84 -6.93
N PRO A 41 -17.51 -12.36 -7.30
CA PRO A 41 -17.02 -12.17 -8.66
C PRO A 41 -17.87 -12.93 -9.66
N ILE A 42 -18.11 -12.34 -10.83
CA ILE A 42 -18.79 -13.01 -11.95
C ILE A 42 -17.87 -14.05 -12.61
N MET A 43 -16.55 -13.80 -12.59
CA MET A 43 -15.53 -14.70 -13.15
C MET A 43 -14.85 -15.52 -12.05
N PRO A 44 -14.62 -16.84 -12.23
CA PRO A 44 -13.97 -17.68 -11.22
C PRO A 44 -12.55 -17.22 -10.83
N ILE A 45 -11.83 -16.61 -11.79
CA ILE A 45 -10.45 -16.14 -11.61
C ILE A 45 -10.33 -14.83 -10.83
N ALA A 46 -11.43 -14.09 -10.65
CA ALA A 46 -11.36 -12.81 -9.95
C ALA A 46 -11.23 -13.03 -8.43
N PRO A 47 -10.56 -12.10 -7.71
CA PRO A 47 -10.31 -12.23 -6.28
C PRO A 47 -11.59 -12.41 -5.47
N LEU A 48 -11.49 -13.15 -4.35
CA LEU A 48 -12.52 -13.05 -3.32
C LEU A 48 -12.31 -11.74 -2.57
N ILE A 49 -13.36 -10.91 -2.48
CA ILE A 49 -13.27 -9.63 -1.79
C ILE A 49 -14.25 -9.62 -0.62
N TYR A 50 -13.70 -9.37 0.57
CA TYR A 50 -14.45 -9.17 1.80
C TYR A 50 -14.20 -7.75 2.30
N ARG A 51 -15.22 -7.05 2.78
CA ARG A 51 -15.03 -5.69 3.28
C ARG A 51 -15.97 -5.29 4.42
N THR A 52 -15.49 -4.34 5.21
CA THR A 52 -16.25 -3.52 6.16
C THR A 52 -16.14 -2.06 5.72
N ASP A 53 -16.57 -1.12 6.57
CA ASP A 53 -16.37 0.32 6.32
C ASP A 53 -14.92 0.77 6.50
N GLU A 54 -14.09 -0.04 7.14
CA GLU A 54 -12.73 0.31 7.53
C GLU A 54 -11.67 -0.45 6.73
N LEU A 55 -11.94 -1.73 6.43
CA LEU A 55 -10.98 -2.61 5.76
C LEU A 55 -11.60 -3.35 4.58
N ALA A 56 -10.75 -3.72 3.63
CA ALA A 56 -11.04 -4.71 2.60
C ALA A 56 -9.94 -5.78 2.58
N LEU A 57 -10.34 -7.03 2.36
CA LEU A 57 -9.48 -8.18 2.20
C LEU A 57 -9.68 -8.73 0.79
N PHE A 58 -8.60 -8.82 0.02
CA PHE A 58 -8.57 -9.45 -1.30
C PHE A 58 -7.78 -10.74 -1.19
N VAL A 59 -8.40 -11.84 -1.62
CA VAL A 59 -7.80 -13.17 -1.63
C VAL A 59 -7.62 -13.62 -3.06
N GLU A 60 -6.37 -13.71 -3.49
CA GLU A 60 -5.91 -14.26 -4.77
C GLU A 60 -5.03 -15.49 -4.49
N ASP A 61 -4.78 -16.31 -5.51
CA ASP A 61 -3.96 -17.52 -5.33
C ASP A 61 -2.50 -17.18 -4.98
N GLU A 62 -1.99 -16.05 -5.48
CA GLU A 62 -0.58 -15.63 -5.34
C GLU A 62 -0.36 -14.55 -4.26
N LYS A 63 -1.43 -14.00 -3.70
CA LYS A 63 -1.32 -12.95 -2.67
C LYS A 63 -2.59 -12.77 -1.85
N LEU A 64 -2.38 -12.31 -0.63
CA LEU A 64 -3.42 -11.76 0.24
C LEU A 64 -3.19 -10.26 0.40
N ILE A 65 -4.21 -9.44 0.16
CA ILE A 65 -4.11 -7.98 0.33
C ILE A 65 -5.08 -7.54 1.41
N VAL A 66 -4.57 -6.91 2.45
CA VAL A 66 -5.36 -6.20 3.45
C VAL A 66 -5.26 -4.71 3.16
N GLN A 67 -6.37 -4.05 2.86
CA GLN A 67 -6.42 -2.66 2.44
C GLN A 67 -7.25 -1.85 3.43
N ALA A 68 -6.75 -0.68 3.79
CA ALA A 68 -7.50 0.30 4.56
C ALA A 68 -8.39 1.11 3.62
N ARG A 69 -9.68 1.21 3.99
CA ARG A 69 -10.68 2.01 3.27
C ARG A 69 -10.72 3.46 3.74
N LYS A 70 -10.12 3.72 4.90
CA LYS A 70 -9.93 5.06 5.46
C LYS A 70 -8.45 5.23 5.82
N PRO A 71 -7.83 6.36 5.46
CA PRO A 71 -6.41 6.57 5.72
C PRO A 71 -6.17 7.07 7.16
N THR A 72 -6.48 6.22 8.14
CA THR A 72 -6.28 6.54 9.57
C THR A 72 -5.30 5.58 10.23
N ILE A 73 -4.67 6.00 11.33
CA ILE A 73 -3.73 5.17 12.09
C ILE A 73 -4.44 3.94 12.65
N GLU A 74 -5.70 4.06 13.08
CA GLU A 74 -6.50 2.94 13.57
C GLU A 74 -6.72 1.91 12.46
N CYS A 75 -6.96 2.34 11.22
CA CYS A 75 -7.07 1.42 10.09
C CYS A 75 -5.73 0.75 9.77
N ILE A 76 -4.60 1.46 9.91
CA ILE A 76 -3.26 0.86 9.78
C ILE A 76 -3.07 -0.26 10.80
N GLN A 77 -3.40 -0.01 12.07
CA GLN A 77 -3.28 -1.02 13.13
C GLN A 77 -4.20 -2.22 12.89
N LYS A 78 -5.43 -1.99 12.40
CA LYS A 78 -6.34 -3.07 12.05
C LYS A 78 -5.85 -3.87 10.84
N MET A 79 -5.24 -3.24 9.83
CA MET A 79 -4.61 -3.94 8.72
C MET A 79 -3.49 -4.85 9.22
N GLU A 80 -2.60 -4.31 10.05
CA GLU A 80 -1.47 -5.04 10.65
C GLU A 80 -1.97 -6.25 11.44
N HIS A 81 -2.93 -6.04 12.34
CA HIS A 81 -3.52 -7.11 13.14
C HIS A 81 -4.13 -8.22 12.27
N MET A 82 -4.89 -7.86 11.23
CA MET A 82 -5.51 -8.83 10.33
C MET A 82 -4.46 -9.63 9.55
N ALA A 83 -3.42 -8.96 9.02
CA ALA A 83 -2.34 -9.61 8.27
C ALA A 83 -1.54 -10.57 9.15
N VAL A 84 -1.16 -10.13 10.37
CA VAL A 84 -0.49 -10.99 11.37
C VAL A 84 -1.37 -12.18 11.74
N THR A 85 -2.65 -11.96 12.00
CA THR A 85 -3.59 -13.04 12.34
C THR A 85 -3.72 -14.06 11.20
N ALA A 86 -3.75 -13.61 9.94
CA ALA A 86 -3.79 -14.51 8.79
C ALA A 86 -2.53 -15.40 8.72
N LEU A 87 -1.36 -14.83 8.97
CA LEU A 87 -0.08 -15.55 8.99
C LEU A 87 -0.01 -16.55 10.15
N ASP A 88 -0.48 -16.17 11.33
CA ASP A 88 -0.48 -17.02 12.53
C ASP A 88 -1.48 -18.18 12.42
N LYS A 89 -2.65 -17.95 11.78
CA LYS A 89 -3.67 -18.98 11.57
C LYS A 89 -3.33 -19.93 10.42
N LEU A 90 -2.51 -19.48 9.46
CA LEU A 90 -2.13 -20.25 8.28
C LEU A 90 -0.59 -20.39 8.18
N PRO A 91 0.08 -20.97 9.20
CA PRO A 91 1.53 -20.93 9.32
C PRO A 91 2.25 -21.78 8.26
N ILE A 92 1.55 -22.74 7.64
CA ILE A 92 2.09 -23.61 6.58
C ILE A 92 1.97 -22.98 5.19
N THR A 93 1.30 -21.84 5.05
CA THR A 93 1.20 -21.12 3.77
C THR A 93 2.59 -20.62 3.38
N PRO A 94 3.13 -21.01 2.22
CA PRO A 94 4.37 -20.44 1.73
C PRO A 94 4.19 -18.94 1.48
N VAL A 95 5.06 -18.13 2.09
CA VAL A 95 5.12 -16.68 1.90
C VAL A 95 6.54 -16.34 1.48
N SER A 96 6.67 -15.53 0.43
CA SER A 96 7.95 -15.16 -0.19
C SER A 96 8.30 -13.69 -0.02
N ALA A 97 7.30 -12.83 0.17
CA ALA A 97 7.50 -11.40 0.42
C ALA A 97 6.32 -10.79 1.16
N VAL A 98 6.60 -9.69 1.86
CA VAL A 98 5.58 -8.78 2.40
C VAL A 98 5.86 -7.34 1.99
N GLY A 99 4.84 -6.67 1.49
CA GLY A 99 4.87 -5.27 1.09
C GLY A 99 3.88 -4.44 1.88
N VAL A 100 4.31 -3.29 2.41
CA VAL A 100 3.41 -2.29 3.01
C VAL A 100 3.38 -1.07 2.12
N ASN A 101 2.20 -0.73 1.60
CA ASN A 101 1.98 0.38 0.69
C ASN A 101 1.33 1.56 1.41
N PHE A 102 1.83 2.76 1.12
CA PHE A 102 1.18 4.03 1.42
C PHE A 102 1.10 4.88 0.16
N GLY A 103 -0.05 5.50 -0.05
CA GLY A 103 -0.29 6.40 -1.17
C GLY A 103 -0.72 7.77 -0.68
N PHE A 104 -0.22 8.81 -1.35
CA PHE A 104 -0.53 10.21 -1.09
C PHE A 104 -0.72 10.96 -2.41
N VAL A 105 -1.40 12.09 -2.36
CA VAL A 105 -1.56 13.02 -3.47
C VAL A 105 -1.20 14.42 -2.99
N GLU A 106 -0.37 15.12 -3.76
CA GLU A 106 -0.14 16.55 -3.63
C GLU A 106 -0.83 17.26 -4.81
N ALA A 107 -2.00 17.83 -4.52
CA ALA A 107 -2.84 18.49 -5.52
C ALA A 107 -2.30 19.86 -5.93
N THR A 108 -1.45 20.49 -5.11
CA THR A 108 -0.84 21.79 -5.40
C THR A 108 0.68 21.70 -5.22
N PRO A 109 1.38 20.98 -6.13
CA PRO A 109 2.81 20.73 -5.98
C PRO A 109 3.62 22.03 -6.04
N SER A 110 4.58 22.16 -5.12
CA SER A 110 5.49 23.32 -5.11
C SER A 110 6.41 23.32 -6.33
N GLU A 111 6.93 24.49 -6.74
CA GLU A 111 7.90 24.56 -7.83
C GLU A 111 9.15 23.71 -7.55
N GLN A 112 9.57 23.58 -6.29
CA GLN A 112 10.70 22.73 -5.91
C GLN A 112 10.40 21.25 -6.20
N LEU A 113 9.19 20.79 -5.92
CA LEU A 113 8.77 19.42 -6.22
C LEU A 113 8.66 19.21 -7.73
N LEU A 114 8.07 20.16 -8.45
CA LEU A 114 7.92 20.10 -9.91
C LEU A 114 9.26 20.02 -10.64
N LYS A 115 10.30 20.70 -10.13
CA LYS A 115 11.66 20.61 -10.69
C LYS A 115 12.22 19.19 -10.74
N LEU A 116 11.73 18.26 -9.91
CA LEU A 116 12.15 16.85 -9.96
C LEU A 116 11.71 16.13 -11.23
N PHE A 117 10.73 16.71 -11.94
CA PHE A 117 10.18 16.16 -13.18
C PHE A 117 10.69 16.89 -14.43
N ASN A 118 11.67 17.79 -14.29
CA ASN A 118 12.33 18.39 -15.44
C ASN A 118 13.41 17.43 -15.95
N PHE A 119 13.05 16.56 -16.88
CA PHE A 119 13.98 15.62 -17.48
C PHE A 119 14.71 16.25 -18.68
N GLY A 120 15.92 15.76 -18.95
CA GLY A 120 16.82 16.38 -19.92
C GLY A 120 16.34 16.28 -21.38
N ASP A 121 15.45 15.32 -21.66
CA ASP A 121 14.88 15.02 -22.97
C ASP A 121 13.52 15.71 -23.22
N ASP A 122 12.96 16.42 -22.24
CA ASP A 122 11.67 17.10 -22.36
C ASP A 122 11.60 18.05 -23.58
N ALA A 123 12.69 18.78 -23.84
CA ALA A 123 12.78 19.70 -24.96
C ALA A 123 12.78 18.96 -26.31
N ASP A 124 13.52 17.86 -26.42
CA ASP A 124 13.63 17.06 -27.64
C ASP A 124 12.30 16.38 -27.98
N ILE A 125 11.59 15.87 -26.96
CA ILE A 125 10.24 15.30 -27.09
C ILE A 125 9.28 16.37 -27.63
N GLY A 126 9.31 17.58 -27.06
CA GLY A 126 8.48 18.70 -27.54
C GLY A 126 8.79 19.11 -28.98
N LEU A 127 10.07 19.14 -29.38
CA LEU A 127 10.48 19.42 -30.76
C LEU A 127 9.96 18.36 -31.74
N SER A 128 9.84 17.11 -31.29
CA SER A 128 9.23 16.02 -32.06
C SER A 128 7.69 16.03 -32.07
N ARG A 129 7.05 17.07 -31.52
CA ARG A 129 5.59 17.28 -31.47
C ARG A 129 4.81 16.22 -30.70
N TRP A 130 5.45 15.58 -29.73
CA TRP A 130 4.77 14.71 -28.77
C TRP A 130 4.43 15.51 -27.51
N ASP A 131 3.26 15.21 -26.94
CA ASP A 131 2.86 15.74 -25.64
C ASP A 131 3.24 14.76 -24.52
N ILE A 132 3.90 15.26 -23.47
CA ILE A 132 4.22 14.44 -22.31
C ILE A 132 2.98 14.36 -21.42
N GLY A 133 2.32 13.20 -21.42
CA GLY A 133 1.13 12.96 -20.60
C GLY A 133 1.43 12.74 -19.12
N THR A 134 2.52 12.05 -18.80
CA THR A 134 2.89 11.73 -17.41
C THR A 134 4.40 11.64 -17.29
N ARG A 135 4.93 12.10 -16.15
CA ARG A 135 6.32 11.93 -15.76
C ARG A 135 6.39 11.11 -14.49
N THR A 136 7.36 10.21 -14.39
CA THR A 136 7.52 9.35 -13.22
C THR A 136 8.96 9.33 -12.76
N LEU A 137 9.18 9.63 -11.48
CA LEU A 137 10.41 9.41 -10.78
C LEU A 137 10.25 8.17 -9.89
N ALA A 138 11.07 7.14 -10.10
CA ALA A 138 11.11 5.95 -9.28
C ALA A 138 12.48 5.81 -8.61
N ARG A 139 12.49 5.51 -7.31
CA ARG A 139 13.69 5.29 -6.51
C ARG A 139 13.52 4.04 -5.66
N GLN A 140 14.57 3.22 -5.60
CA GLN A 140 14.70 2.19 -4.60
C GLN A 140 15.70 2.69 -3.55
N LEU A 141 15.25 2.76 -2.30
CA LEU A 141 16.04 3.21 -1.17
C LEU A 141 16.28 2.00 -0.25
N THR A 142 17.48 1.91 0.32
CA THR A 142 17.83 0.83 1.25
C THR A 142 18.41 1.40 2.52
N ARG A 143 17.91 0.95 3.67
CA ARG A 143 18.40 1.33 5.00
C ARG A 143 18.20 0.15 5.95
N ASP A 144 19.26 -0.27 6.64
CA ASP A 144 19.21 -1.36 7.63
C ASP A 144 18.53 -2.65 7.11
N LYS A 145 18.84 -3.03 5.87
CA LYS A 145 18.22 -4.16 5.12
C LYS A 145 16.74 -4.00 4.78
N LYS A 146 16.09 -2.89 5.13
CA LYS A 146 14.75 -2.53 4.63
C LYS A 146 14.87 -1.96 3.22
N VAL A 147 13.95 -2.35 2.34
CA VAL A 147 13.84 -1.79 0.99
C VAL A 147 12.59 -0.93 0.91
N LEU A 148 12.74 0.33 0.49
CA LEU A 148 11.63 1.24 0.19
C LEU A 148 11.65 1.56 -1.30
N ASN A 149 10.62 1.11 -2.01
CA ASN A 149 10.35 1.52 -3.37
C ASN A 149 9.45 2.77 -3.33
N LEU A 150 9.99 3.91 -3.75
CA LEU A 150 9.31 5.20 -3.78
C LEU A 150 9.08 5.63 -5.22
N LYS A 151 7.83 5.88 -5.58
CA LYS A 151 7.42 6.37 -6.90
C LYS A 151 6.66 7.68 -6.74
N LEU A 152 7.10 8.71 -7.44
CA LEU A 152 6.39 9.98 -7.59
C LEU A 152 5.96 10.10 -9.06
N SER A 153 4.68 10.33 -9.33
CA SER A 153 4.15 10.47 -10.68
C SER A 153 3.46 11.82 -10.79
N PHE A 154 3.93 12.65 -11.71
CA PHE A 154 3.32 13.94 -12.01
C PHE A 154 2.56 13.83 -13.33
N ASP A 155 1.27 14.14 -13.28
CA ASP A 155 0.50 14.43 -14.47
C ASP A 155 0.48 15.94 -14.73
N SER A 156 -0.52 16.47 -15.43
CA SER A 156 -0.61 17.93 -15.67
C SER A 156 -0.96 18.79 -14.45
N LYS A 157 -1.36 18.20 -13.32
CA LYS A 157 -1.99 18.90 -12.19
C LYS A 157 -1.44 18.50 -10.83
N GLU A 158 -1.30 17.21 -10.58
CA GLU A 158 -1.01 16.69 -9.24
C GLU A 158 0.15 15.71 -9.25
N VAL A 159 0.79 15.56 -8.08
CA VAL A 159 1.83 14.56 -7.85
C VAL A 159 1.26 13.43 -7.00
N GLU A 160 1.15 12.25 -7.59
CA GLU A 160 0.86 11.02 -6.86
C GLU A 160 2.15 10.44 -6.27
N ILE A 161 2.14 10.12 -4.98
CA ILE A 161 3.25 9.48 -4.27
C ILE A 161 2.83 8.09 -3.85
N HIS A 162 3.64 7.09 -4.18
CA HIS A 162 3.49 5.70 -3.77
C HIS A 162 4.77 5.23 -3.09
N ALA A 163 4.66 4.83 -1.83
CA ALA A 163 5.73 4.26 -1.03
C ALA A 163 5.40 2.79 -0.73
N ASN A 164 6.32 1.88 -1.05
CA ASN A 164 6.20 0.45 -0.78
C ASN A 164 7.41 -0.03 0.03
N PHE A 165 7.17 -0.40 1.29
CA PHE A 165 8.16 -1.03 2.17
C PHE A 165 8.14 -2.53 1.89
N HIS A 166 9.20 -3.02 1.25
CA HIS A 166 9.34 -4.39 0.80
C HIS A 166 10.27 -5.18 1.72
N ASN A 167 9.85 -6.38 2.11
CA ASN A 167 10.66 -7.34 2.83
C ASN A 167 10.56 -8.70 2.13
N ASP A 168 11.71 -9.25 1.71
CA ASP A 168 11.80 -10.66 1.33
C ASP A 168 11.77 -11.52 2.60
N VAL A 169 10.98 -12.59 2.58
CA VAL A 169 10.78 -13.48 3.72
C VAL A 169 10.70 -14.92 3.23
N ALA A 170 11.11 -15.87 4.07
CA ALA A 170 11.12 -17.29 3.71
C ALA A 170 9.95 -18.10 4.32
N SER A 171 9.14 -17.48 5.19
CA SER A 171 8.05 -18.15 5.90
C SER A 171 6.97 -17.19 6.40
N ALA A 172 5.81 -17.72 6.78
CA ALA A 172 4.75 -16.95 7.42
C ALA A 172 5.21 -16.33 8.76
N SER A 173 6.06 -17.02 9.52
CA SER A 173 6.62 -16.51 10.78
C SER A 173 7.55 -15.31 10.55
N GLU A 174 8.39 -15.35 9.52
CA GLU A 174 9.24 -14.22 9.15
C GLU A 174 8.42 -13.05 8.62
N ALA A 175 7.40 -13.32 7.78
CA ALA A 175 6.45 -12.31 7.32
C ALA A 175 5.75 -11.61 8.49
N SER A 176 5.28 -12.38 9.48
CA SER A 176 4.62 -11.87 10.68
C SER A 176 5.57 -10.98 11.47
N SER A 177 6.80 -11.44 11.70
CA SER A 177 7.84 -10.66 12.40
C SER A 177 8.21 -9.36 11.66
N ALA A 178 8.19 -9.36 10.33
CA ALA A 178 8.53 -8.19 9.53
C ALA A 178 7.51 -7.07 9.67
N ILE A 179 6.21 -7.39 9.83
CA ILE A 179 5.15 -6.37 9.91
C ILE A 179 4.63 -6.11 11.33
N ASN A 180 4.72 -7.06 12.25
CA ASN A 180 4.14 -6.91 13.58
C ASN A 180 4.77 -5.73 14.35
N ASN A 181 3.95 -4.75 14.75
CA ASN A 181 4.33 -3.47 15.34
C ASN A 181 5.23 -2.57 14.46
N ASN A 182 5.37 -2.86 13.16
CA ASN A 182 6.24 -2.11 12.25
C ASN A 182 5.46 -1.27 11.23
N VAL A 183 4.17 -1.55 10.97
CA VAL A 183 3.43 -0.87 9.90
C VAL A 183 3.22 0.61 10.21
N VAL A 184 2.92 0.94 11.47
CA VAL A 184 2.84 2.34 11.94
C VAL A 184 4.21 3.03 11.88
N VAL A 185 5.28 2.30 12.19
CA VAL A 185 6.66 2.80 12.09
C VAL A 185 6.99 3.13 10.63
N TYR A 186 6.67 2.25 9.69
CA TYR A 186 6.86 2.49 8.26
C TYR A 186 6.08 3.71 7.77
N HIS A 187 4.83 3.88 8.23
CA HIS A 187 4.05 5.08 7.92
C HIS A 187 4.75 6.35 8.40
N GLN A 188 5.29 6.34 9.63
CA GLN A 188 6.00 7.49 10.19
C GLN A 188 7.34 7.76 9.48
N GLU A 189 8.14 6.72 9.21
CA GLU A 189 9.38 6.82 8.43
C GLU A 189 9.11 7.40 7.02
N CYS A 190 7.99 7.00 6.39
CA CYS A 190 7.57 7.54 5.10
C CYS A 190 7.24 9.04 5.19
N LYS A 191 6.47 9.45 6.20
CA LYS A 191 6.14 10.86 6.45
C LYS A 191 7.39 11.71 6.64
N GLU A 192 8.32 11.24 7.46
CA GLU A 192 9.58 11.94 7.74
C GLU A 192 10.41 12.10 6.46
N LEU A 193 10.59 11.02 5.70
CA LEU A 193 11.31 11.06 4.42
C LEU A 193 10.68 12.07 3.45
N LEU A 194 9.35 12.05 3.30
CA LEU A 194 8.64 12.96 2.40
C LEU A 194 8.78 14.42 2.85
N ALA A 195 8.72 14.68 4.16
CA ALA A 195 8.88 16.02 4.71
C ALA A 195 10.31 16.54 4.56
N GLU A 196 11.32 15.72 4.85
CA GLU A 196 12.73 16.14 4.87
C GLU A 196 13.32 16.27 3.47
N VAL A 197 13.03 15.31 2.58
CA VAL A 197 13.66 15.24 1.26
C VAL A 197 12.86 15.99 0.19
N TYR A 198 11.53 15.99 0.31
CA TYR A 198 10.64 16.54 -0.73
C TYR A 198 9.83 17.75 -0.26
N ALA A 199 10.02 18.20 0.99
CA ALA A 199 9.24 19.27 1.61
C ALA A 199 7.72 19.01 1.60
N LEU A 200 7.32 17.73 1.63
CA LEU A 200 5.93 17.29 1.58
C LEU A 200 5.42 16.95 2.98
N ARG A 201 4.42 17.68 3.47
CA ARG A 201 3.77 17.42 4.77
C ARG A 201 2.33 16.95 4.56
N ILE A 202 1.95 15.95 5.35
CA ILE A 202 0.54 15.52 5.42
C ILE A 202 -0.26 16.67 6.02
N GLU A 203 -1.32 17.07 5.33
CA GLU A 203 -2.35 17.93 5.90
C GLU A 203 -3.01 17.14 7.04
N GLU A 204 -2.71 17.52 8.28
CA GLU A 204 -3.52 17.04 9.40
C GLU A 204 -4.91 17.62 9.18
N ASP A 205 -5.94 16.76 9.12
CA ASP A 205 -7.32 17.22 9.12
C ASP A 205 -7.46 18.17 10.31
N GLU A 206 -7.66 19.46 10.03
CA GLU A 206 -8.13 20.41 11.03
C GLU A 206 -9.38 19.75 11.65
N LYS A 207 -9.25 19.29 12.90
CA LYS A 207 -10.42 18.84 13.64
C LYS A 207 -11.42 20.00 13.60
N PRO A 208 -12.66 19.79 13.11
CA PRO A 208 -13.70 20.80 13.21
C PRO A 208 -14.01 21.13 14.66
#